data_AF-A0A3M2LE23-F1
#
_entry.id   AF-A0A3M2LE23-F1
#
_cell.length_a   1.000
_cell.length_b   1.000
_cell.length_c   1.000
_cell.angle_alpha   90.00
_cell.angle_beta   90.00
_cell.angle_gamma   90.00
#
_symmetry.space_group_name_H-M   'P 1'
#
loop_
_entity.id
_entity.type
_entity.pdbx_description
1 polymer ?
#
loop_
_entity_poly.entity_id
_entity_poly.type
_entity_poly.pdbx_seq_one_letter_code
_entity_poly.pdbx_strand_id
1 'polypeptide(L)'
;MQRLSGGPWQVDEGSTDPISAGCDGLLSWMTVETGGIHAPMHILFFTGGTYLGTATSQPHAYTQVSRQSANVVQAQYHWPLDGDALCCPQGSGTVTFTLTGTTVQANGQFPPN
;
A
#
# COMPACT_ATOMS: atom_id res chain seq x y z
N MET A 1 24.47 2.38 -4.44
CA MET A 1 23.21 2.74 -3.75
C MET A 1 22.62 3.94 -4.47
N GLN A 2 21.68 3.71 -5.38
CA GLN A 2 21.06 4.78 -6.15
C GLN A 2 19.99 5.43 -5.26
N ARG A 3 20.27 6.65 -4.80
CA ARG A 3 19.31 7.48 -4.08
C ARG A 3 18.26 7.92 -5.10
N LEU A 4 17.07 7.33 -5.05
CA LEU A 4 15.91 7.88 -5.74
C LEU A 4 15.69 9.29 -5.20
N SER A 5 15.66 10.27 -6.10
CA SER A 5 15.43 11.68 -5.81
C SER A 5 13.99 11.90 -5.34
N GLY A 6 13.73 11.61 -4.07
CA GLY A 6 12.47 11.88 -3.39
C GLY A 6 12.69 12.78 -2.18
N GLY A 7 11.68 13.57 -1.82
CA GLY A 7 11.64 14.33 -0.57
C GLY A 7 11.57 13.40 0.65
N PRO A 8 11.41 13.96 1.87
CA PRO A 8 11.19 13.13 3.06
C PRO A 8 9.91 12.29 2.91
N TRP A 9 9.87 11.12 3.54
CA TRP A 9 8.65 10.33 3.64
C TRP A 9 7.57 11.14 4.39
N GLN A 10 6.38 11.20 3.82
CA GLN A 10 5.21 11.86 4.39
C GLN A 10 4.00 10.95 4.26
N VAL A 11 3.04 11.10 5.18
CA VAL A 11 1.75 10.41 5.09
C VAL A 11 0.97 11.01 3.94
N ASP A 12 0.42 10.15 3.08
CA ASP A 12 -0.45 10.54 1.99
C ASP A 12 -1.92 10.36 2.41
N GLU A 13 -2.31 9.12 2.72
CA GLU A 13 -3.65 8.81 3.24
C GLU A 13 -3.63 7.62 4.21
N GLY A 14 -4.79 7.29 4.78
CA GLY A 14 -4.93 6.13 5.65
C GLY A 14 -6.37 5.84 6.01
N SER A 15 -6.58 4.67 6.63
CA SER A 15 -7.89 4.27 7.14
C SER A 15 -8.39 5.25 8.20
N THR A 16 -9.65 5.68 8.08
CA THR A 16 -10.29 6.64 8.99
C THR A 16 -11.07 5.99 10.13
N ASP A 17 -11.10 4.65 10.18
CA ASP A 17 -11.78 3.89 11.23
C ASP A 17 -10.98 4.00 12.53
N PRO A 18 -11.49 4.68 13.57
CA PRO A 18 -10.73 4.86 14.79
C PRO A 18 -10.60 3.52 15.51
N ILE A 19 -9.39 3.20 15.98
CA ILE A 19 -9.11 1.98 16.78
C ILE A 19 -10.05 1.90 18.00
N SER A 20 -10.45 3.04 18.55
CA SER A 20 -11.37 3.15 19.68
C SER A 20 -12.81 2.74 19.37
N ALA A 21 -13.17 2.47 18.11
CA ALA A 21 -14.48 1.94 17.75
C ALA A 21 -14.67 0.47 18.15
N GLY A 22 -13.65 -0.20 18.71
CA GLY A 22 -13.78 -1.54 19.30
C GLY A 22 -13.81 -2.67 18.28
N CYS A 23 -13.28 -2.45 17.08
CA CYS A 23 -13.19 -3.49 16.07
C CYS A 23 -11.95 -4.38 16.30
N ASP A 24 -12.09 -5.42 17.13
CA ASP A 24 -11.15 -6.53 17.10
C ASP A 24 -11.04 -7.07 15.67
N GLY A 25 -9.82 -7.33 15.21
CA GLY A 25 -9.59 -7.75 13.81
C GLY A 25 -9.74 -6.65 12.77
N LEU A 26 -9.67 -5.38 13.15
CA LEU A 26 -9.55 -4.27 12.19
C LEU A 26 -8.15 -4.27 11.56
N LEU A 27 -8.11 -4.31 10.23
CA LEU A 27 -6.94 -4.00 9.43
C LEU A 27 -6.93 -2.50 9.13
N SER A 28 -6.13 -1.76 9.89
CA SER A 28 -5.83 -0.36 9.64
C SER A 28 -4.64 -0.25 8.68
N TRP A 29 -4.61 0.81 7.89
CA TRP A 29 -3.55 1.03 6.92
C TRP A 29 -3.23 2.51 6.78
N MET A 30 -2.01 2.81 6.32
CA MET A 30 -1.62 4.14 5.87
C MET A 30 -0.68 4.03 4.67
N THR A 31 -0.78 4.99 3.76
CA THR A 31 0.21 5.18 2.70
C THR A 31 1.21 6.24 3.09
N VAL A 32 2.47 5.99 2.75
CA VAL A 32 3.55 6.98 2.86
C VAL A 32 4.26 7.08 1.54
N GLU A 33 4.64 8.29 1.14
CA GLU A 33 5.34 8.56 -0.12
C GLU A 33 6.44 9.62 0.07
N THR A 34 7.29 9.81 -0.95
CA THR A 34 8.36 10.83 -0.93
C THR A 34 7.99 12.14 -1.62
N GLY A 35 6.74 12.30 -2.06
CA GLY A 35 6.27 13.43 -2.87
C GLY A 35 6.81 13.44 -4.31
N GLY A 36 6.07 14.12 -5.20
CA GLY A 36 6.34 14.19 -6.64
C GLY A 36 5.27 13.49 -7.49
N ILE A 37 5.35 13.59 -8.82
CA ILE A 37 4.28 13.13 -9.73
C ILE A 37 4.17 11.60 -9.79
N HIS A 38 5.28 10.89 -9.56
CA HIS A 38 5.37 9.42 -9.57
C HIS A 38 6.11 8.92 -8.32
N ALA A 39 5.70 9.45 -7.17
CA ALA A 39 6.38 9.18 -5.92
C ALA A 39 6.28 7.67 -5.57
N PRO A 40 7.40 7.03 -5.20
CA PRO A 40 7.35 5.71 -4.59
C PRO A 40 6.49 5.74 -3.33
N MET A 41 5.57 4.79 -3.21
CA MET A 41 4.64 4.69 -2.08
C MET A 41 4.77 3.34 -1.37
N HIS A 42 4.73 3.35 -0.04
CA HIS A 42 4.51 2.15 0.77
C HIS A 42 3.11 2.16 1.37
N ILE A 43 2.52 0.97 1.49
CA ILE A 43 1.34 0.73 2.33
C ILE A 43 1.83 0.07 3.62
N LEU A 44 1.51 0.65 4.77
CA LEU A 44 1.85 0.13 6.08
C LEU A 44 0.58 -0.40 6.75
N PHE A 45 0.65 -1.61 7.31
CA PHE A 45 -0.47 -2.27 7.97
C PHE A 45 -0.36 -2.23 9.48
N PHE A 46 -1.52 -2.11 10.13
CA PHE A 46 -1.66 -2.07 11.57
C PHE A 46 -2.88 -2.88 12.02
N THR A 47 -2.84 -3.37 13.26
CA THR A 47 -4.04 -3.80 13.99
C THR A 47 -3.92 -3.44 15.46
N GLY A 48 -4.99 -2.93 16.07
CA GLY A 48 -4.98 -2.50 17.48
C GLY A 48 -3.87 -1.48 17.80
N GLY A 49 -3.48 -0.64 16.85
CA GLY A 49 -2.36 0.31 16.98
C GLY A 49 -0.96 -0.29 16.88
N THR A 50 -0.84 -1.59 16.63
CA THR A 50 0.44 -2.28 16.44
C THR A 50 0.77 -2.40 14.96
N TYR A 51 2.00 -2.05 14.58
CA TYR A 51 2.51 -2.18 13.21
C TYR A 51 2.75 -3.65 12.85
N LEU A 52 2.28 -4.07 11.66
CA LEU A 52 2.37 -5.44 11.16
C LEU A 52 3.38 -5.62 10.02
N GLY A 53 3.78 -4.54 9.35
CA GLY A 53 4.66 -4.59 8.18
C GLY A 53 4.13 -3.78 7.00
N THR A 54 4.87 -3.82 5.90
CA THR A 54 4.47 -3.21 4.62
C THR A 54 3.79 -4.24 3.70
N ALA A 55 2.96 -3.74 2.76
CA ALA A 55 2.37 -4.59 1.72
C ALA A 55 3.39 -5.26 0.80
N THR A 56 4.49 -4.57 0.52
CA THR A 56 5.63 -5.01 -0.29
C THR A 56 6.94 -4.58 0.36
N SER A 57 8.04 -5.28 0.07
CA SER A 57 9.37 -4.92 0.59
C SER A 57 9.94 -3.65 -0.07
N GLN A 58 9.56 -3.38 -1.31
CA GLN A 58 9.94 -2.19 -2.07
C GLN A 58 8.72 -1.26 -2.26
N PRO A 59 8.90 0.08 -2.28
CA PRO A 59 7.80 0.98 -2.56
C PRO A 59 7.46 0.99 -4.06
N HIS A 60 6.18 1.18 -4.38
CA HIS A 60 5.70 1.23 -5.76
C HIS A 60 4.90 2.52 -5.97
N ALA A 61 5.23 3.26 -7.03
CA ALA A 61 4.40 4.37 -7.50
C ALA A 61 3.08 3.84 -8.08
N TYR A 62 2.15 4.74 -8.39
CA TYR A 62 0.85 4.40 -8.99
C TYR A 62 0.05 3.37 -8.17
N THR A 63 0.19 3.43 -6.86
CA THR A 63 -0.51 2.56 -5.91
C THR A 63 -1.79 3.25 -5.47
N GLN A 64 -2.91 2.51 -5.49
CA GLN A 64 -4.19 2.96 -4.94
C GLN A 64 -4.67 1.95 -3.91
N VAL A 65 -5.17 2.43 -2.78
CA VAL A 65 -5.64 1.59 -1.68
C VAL A 65 -7.13 1.81 -1.44
N SER A 66 -7.86 0.73 -1.17
CA SER A 66 -9.27 0.80 -0.86
C SER A 66 -9.64 -0.18 0.25
N ARG A 67 -10.51 0.25 1.17
CA ARG A 67 -11.11 -0.64 2.16
C ARG A 67 -12.23 -1.45 1.50
N GLN A 68 -12.22 -2.77 1.73
CA GLN A 68 -13.28 -3.67 1.29
C GLN A 68 -14.15 -4.13 2.47
N SER A 69 -13.54 -4.37 3.63
CA SER A 69 -14.22 -4.66 4.90
C SER A 69 -13.34 -4.24 6.09
N ALA A 70 -13.75 -4.53 7.33
CA ALA A 70 -12.93 -4.25 8.51
C ALA A 70 -11.56 -4.95 8.46
N ASN A 71 -11.52 -6.21 8.05
CA ASN A 71 -10.29 -7.02 8.02
C ASN A 71 -9.72 -7.20 6.61
N VAL A 72 -10.29 -6.56 5.58
CA VAL A 72 -9.85 -6.69 4.18
C VAL A 72 -9.57 -5.32 3.56
N VAL A 73 -8.36 -5.18 3.04
CA VAL A 73 -7.87 -4.03 2.28
C VAL A 73 -7.44 -4.51 0.90
N GLN A 74 -7.70 -3.73 -0.15
CA GLN A 74 -7.26 -4.03 -1.50
C GLN A 74 -6.32 -2.93 -1.99
N ALA A 75 -5.19 -3.33 -2.58
CA ALA A 75 -4.30 -2.44 -3.32
C ALA A 75 -4.39 -2.74 -4.82
N GLN A 76 -4.52 -1.68 -5.60
CA GLN A 76 -4.36 -1.71 -7.05
C GLN A 76 -3.00 -1.07 -7.37
N TYR A 77 -2.17 -1.79 -8.09
CA TYR A 77 -0.86 -1.35 -8.52
C TYR A 77 -0.83 -1.16 -10.03
N HIS A 78 -0.09 -0.16 -10.49
CA HIS A 78 0.31 0.00 -11.88
C HIS A 78 1.83 0.15 -12.00
N TRP A 79 2.40 -0.28 -13.12
CA TRP A 79 3.82 -0.11 -13.41
C TRP A 79 4.07 0.02 -14.91
N PRO A 80 5.08 0.80 -15.32
CA PRO A 80 5.47 0.90 -16.72
C PRO A 80 6.06 -0.43 -17.21
N LEU A 81 5.66 -0.86 -18.40
CA LEU A 81 6.32 -1.90 -19.17
C LEU A 81 7.39 -1.28 -20.08
N ASP A 82 8.19 -2.14 -20.74
CA ASP A 82 9.20 -1.70 -21.69
C ASP A 82 8.56 -0.86 -22.81
N GLY A 83 9.00 0.40 -22.92
CA GLY A 83 8.50 1.36 -23.90
C GLY A 83 7.31 2.22 -23.43
N ASP A 84 6.77 1.99 -22.24
CA ASP A 84 5.69 2.82 -21.70
C ASP A 84 6.18 4.22 -21.33
N ALA A 85 5.33 5.22 -21.60
CA ALA A 85 5.48 6.54 -20.99
C ALA A 85 5.03 6.48 -19.51
N LEU A 86 5.75 7.17 -18.62
CA LEU A 86 5.44 7.20 -17.19
C LEU A 86 4.05 7.79 -16.87
N CYS A 87 3.46 8.59 -17.76
CA CYS A 87 2.10 9.08 -17.58
C CYS A 87 1.02 8.01 -17.81
N CYS A 88 1.35 6.90 -18.48
CA CYS A 88 0.40 5.90 -18.94
C CYS A 88 0.92 4.45 -18.77
N PRO A 89 1.31 4.02 -17.56
CA PRO A 89 1.76 2.64 -17.33
C PRO A 89 0.67 1.63 -17.71
N GLN A 90 1.02 0.58 -18.46
CA GLN A 90 0.08 -0.46 -18.90
C GLN A 90 0.10 -1.70 -17.99
N GLY A 91 1.19 -1.94 -17.27
CA GLY A 91 1.26 -2.99 -16.27
C GLY A 91 0.29 -2.70 -15.13
N SER A 92 -0.45 -3.71 -14.67
CA SER A 92 -1.38 -3.58 -13.55
C SER A 92 -1.55 -4.88 -12.78
N GLY A 93 -1.91 -4.77 -11.50
CA GLY A 93 -2.14 -5.90 -10.63
C GLY A 93 -2.95 -5.51 -9.40
N THR A 94 -3.82 -6.41 -8.95
CA THR A 94 -4.62 -6.20 -7.74
C THR A 94 -4.21 -7.21 -6.69
N VAL A 95 -4.02 -6.74 -5.47
CA VAL A 95 -3.72 -7.57 -4.29
C VAL A 95 -4.75 -7.32 -3.21
N THR A 96 -5.35 -8.39 -2.72
CA THR A 96 -6.22 -8.40 -1.54
C THR A 96 -5.41 -8.80 -0.32
N PHE A 97 -5.44 -7.96 0.70
CA PHE A 97 -4.82 -8.17 2.00
C PHE A 97 -5.91 -8.47 3.03
N THR A 98 -5.82 -9.64 3.66
CA THR A 98 -6.76 -10.11 4.68
C THR A 98 -6.04 -10.26 6.01
N LEU A 99 -6.57 -9.65 7.06
CA LEU A 99 -6.10 -9.86 8.42
C LEU A 99 -6.76 -11.11 9.03
N THR A 100 -5.91 -12.00 9.54
CA THR A 100 -6.29 -13.17 10.35
C THR A 100 -5.45 -13.19 11.62
N GLY A 101 -6.08 -12.92 12.78
CA GLY A 101 -5.35 -12.69 14.02
C GLY A 101 -4.49 -11.43 13.91
N THR A 102 -3.17 -11.59 13.99
CA THR A 102 -2.18 -10.51 13.81
C THR A 102 -1.38 -10.66 12.52
N THR A 103 -1.80 -11.54 11.61
CA THR A 103 -1.08 -11.83 10.37
C THR A 103 -1.89 -11.33 9.18
N VAL A 104 -1.22 -10.59 8.29
CA VAL A 104 -1.80 -10.18 7.01
C VAL A 104 -1.43 -11.20 5.95
N GLN A 105 -2.43 -11.81 5.31
CA GLN A 105 -2.25 -12.65 4.14
C GLN A 105 -2.52 -11.83 2.88
N ALA A 106 -1.61 -11.91 1.91
CA ALA A 106 -1.77 -11.28 0.61
C ALA A 106 -2.13 -12.31 -0.45
N ASN A 107 -3.08 -11.98 -1.32
CA ASN A 107 -3.44 -12.77 -2.49
C ASN A 107 -3.67 -11.86 -3.69
N GLY A 108 -3.01 -12.17 -4.81
CA GLY A 108 -3.14 -11.40 -6.04
C GLY A 108 -1.82 -11.19 -6.77
N GLN A 109 -1.82 -10.25 -7.71
CA GLN A 109 -0.67 -9.95 -8.56
C GLN A 109 0.05 -8.70 -8.04
N PHE A 110 1.30 -8.89 -7.64
CA PHE A 110 2.21 -7.81 -7.29
C PHE A 110 2.95 -7.26 -8.52
N PRO A 111 3.44 -6.02 -8.46
CA PRO A 111 4.41 -5.52 -9.41
C PRO A 111 5.66 -6.40 -9.44
N PRO A 112 6.39 -6.46 -10.58
CA PRO A 112 7.71 -7.08 -10.63
C PRO A 112 8.71 -6.34 -9.73
N ASN A 113 9.71 -7.07 -9.23
CA ASN A 113 10.81 -6.54 -8.41
C ASN A 113 12.01 -6.12 -9.25
#